data_AF-A0A182I3T8-F1
#
_entry.id   AF-A0A182I3T8-F1
#
_cell.length_a   1.000
_cell.length_b   1.000
_cell.length_c   1.000
_cell.angle_alpha   90.00
_cell.angle_beta   90.00
_cell.angle_gamma   90.00
#
_symmetry.space_group_name_H-M   'P 1'
#
loop_
_entity.id
_entity.type
_entity.pdbx_description
1 polymer ?
#
loop_
_entity_poly.entity_id
_entity_poly.type
_entity_poly.pdbx_seq_one_letter_code
_entity_poly.pdbx_strand_id
1 'polypeptide(L)'
;MSDSNSRGQVNGDGPEPRSKLNLAAKPFMLPSRRTNAAPSSSQGDSNGSSNSSSKIQDIAYIGPTHLPVNTRVWNSISSFSLEDIARTVPPARPAQSQIINVFPSNGPPATASCLKSPFQNPASQTSQFPFGPILLDNGVIQLRLRDSITVDMTVEGSVKVVNGNHNIAIAVSSDTMATAMHHPNGIVFQNGPRVDIAAVDARRKYPYIRFAKMWQKGISLTSARCALIYLVDAAGTRTTSDMISMDMEADYVNQVFFNGVVPAAHNYVDQWQIIRSSSYQLGQEGSLLFQVNGFRITQGGDGLVKISRSNNRCSIRTSPTNGCATVTTNAIHCTASLGTSSHLFVRREERRMHFDGATFIVRNAGHSAGFDELDRLRVY
;
A
#
# COMPACT_ATOMS: atom_id res chain seq x y z
N MET A 1 -50.56 18.98 56.99
CA MET A 1 -50.12 20.39 56.87
C MET A 1 -49.01 20.38 55.84
N SER A 2 -49.07 20.94 54.64
CA SER A 2 -50.07 21.69 53.87
C SER A 2 -49.52 21.73 52.43
N ASP A 3 -50.39 21.75 51.43
CA ASP A 3 -50.08 21.89 50.00
C ASP A 3 -49.21 23.11 49.64
N SER A 4 -48.51 23.08 48.50
CA SER A 4 -48.88 23.89 47.31
C SER A 4 -47.82 23.97 46.20
N ASN A 5 -48.33 23.84 44.97
CA ASN A 5 -47.69 24.14 43.68
C ASN A 5 -47.29 25.61 43.54
N SER A 6 -46.26 25.90 42.74
CA SER A 6 -46.24 27.10 41.89
C SER A 6 -45.44 26.89 40.60
N ARG A 7 -46.11 27.20 39.47
CA ARG A 7 -45.55 27.38 38.12
C ARG A 7 -45.01 28.80 37.99
N GLY A 8 -43.93 28.98 37.23
CA GLY A 8 -43.49 30.27 36.70
C GLY A 8 -42.47 30.09 35.57
N GLN A 9 -42.89 30.40 34.34
CA GLN A 9 -42.02 30.56 33.16
C GLN A 9 -41.49 32.00 33.08
N VAL A 10 -40.38 32.18 32.34
CA VAL A 10 -40.07 33.24 31.33
C VAL A 10 -38.67 33.89 31.48
N ASN A 11 -37.79 33.52 30.52
CA ASN A 11 -36.75 34.24 29.77
C ASN A 11 -35.43 34.81 30.35
N GLY A 12 -34.35 34.52 29.59
CA GLY A 12 -33.11 35.30 29.37
C GLY A 12 -31.97 34.98 30.36
N ASP A 13 -30.71 34.76 30.02
CA ASP A 13 -29.92 34.81 28.78
C ASP A 13 -28.69 33.93 29.04
N GLY A 14 -28.30 33.06 28.10
CA GLY A 14 -27.10 32.22 28.22
C GLY A 14 -26.68 31.67 26.86
N PRO A 15 -25.38 31.72 26.49
CA PRO A 15 -24.96 31.67 25.09
C PRO A 15 -24.99 30.26 24.50
N GLU A 16 -25.62 30.11 23.34
CA GLU A 16 -25.51 28.91 22.51
C GLU A 16 -24.12 28.80 21.84
N PRO A 17 -23.45 27.64 21.90
CA PRO A 17 -22.38 27.32 20.97
C PRO A 17 -22.99 26.78 19.67
N ARG A 18 -22.89 27.58 18.61
CA ARG A 18 -23.18 27.19 17.22
C ARG A 18 -22.45 25.90 16.86
N SER A 19 -23.21 24.82 16.66
CA SER A 19 -22.75 23.59 16.03
C SER A 19 -22.48 23.84 14.55
N LYS A 20 -21.21 24.13 14.19
CA LYS A 20 -20.77 23.99 12.80
C LYS A 20 -20.59 22.50 12.51
N LEU A 21 -21.67 21.88 12.06
CA LEU A 21 -21.62 20.63 11.32
C LEU A 21 -20.66 20.81 10.14
N ASN A 22 -19.59 20.00 10.11
CA ASN A 22 -18.71 19.90 8.96
C ASN A 22 -19.54 19.40 7.77
N LEU A 23 -19.81 20.31 6.82
CA LEU A 23 -20.35 19.95 5.52
C LEU A 23 -19.35 19.03 4.83
N ALA A 24 -19.81 17.83 4.49
CA ALA A 24 -19.15 16.93 3.57
C ALA A 24 -18.70 17.70 2.31
N ALA A 25 -17.40 17.60 1.98
CA ALA A 25 -16.91 18.07 0.70
C ALA A 25 -17.46 17.17 -0.42
N LYS A 26 -17.96 17.81 -1.49
CA LYS A 26 -18.63 17.16 -2.62
C LYS A 26 -17.69 16.17 -3.35
N PRO A 27 -18.23 15.07 -3.92
CA PRO A 27 -17.45 14.16 -4.76
C PRO A 27 -16.92 14.86 -6.01
N PHE A 28 -15.79 14.38 -6.52
CA PHE A 28 -15.12 14.86 -7.72
C PHE A 28 -16.09 14.89 -8.91
N MET A 29 -16.46 16.08 -9.39
CA MET A 29 -17.18 16.28 -10.65
C MET A 29 -16.23 16.93 -11.64
N LEU A 30 -15.91 16.22 -12.72
CA LEU A 30 -15.21 16.75 -13.89
C LEU A 30 -16.09 17.80 -14.60
N PRO A 31 -15.57 18.96 -15.03
CA PRO A 31 -16.32 19.85 -15.91
C PRO A 31 -16.38 19.26 -17.33
N SER A 32 -17.57 19.28 -17.91
CA SER A 32 -17.83 18.85 -19.29
C SER A 32 -17.13 19.76 -20.32
N ARG A 33 -16.57 19.08 -21.32
CA ARG A 33 -15.88 19.56 -22.53
C ARG A 33 -16.58 20.76 -23.19
N ARG A 34 -15.93 21.93 -23.25
CA ARG A 34 -16.26 23.00 -24.21
C ARG A 34 -15.30 22.95 -25.39
N THR A 35 -15.88 23.00 -26.58
CA THR A 35 -15.27 22.92 -27.90
C THR A 35 -14.53 24.21 -28.27
N ASN A 36 -13.46 24.05 -29.04
CA ASN A 36 -12.52 25.07 -29.51
C ASN A 36 -13.21 26.22 -30.27
N ALA A 37 -12.69 27.44 -30.08
CA ALA A 37 -12.73 28.53 -31.04
C ALA A 37 -11.28 28.98 -31.32
N ALA A 38 -10.92 29.05 -32.60
CA ALA A 38 -9.60 29.46 -33.08
C ALA A 38 -9.40 30.98 -32.97
N PRO A 39 -8.17 31.51 -32.80
CA PRO A 39 -7.89 32.90 -33.05
C PRO A 39 -7.32 33.14 -34.45
N SER A 40 -7.81 34.24 -35.01
CA SER A 40 -7.55 34.84 -36.32
C SER A 40 -6.14 35.41 -36.47
N SER A 41 -5.71 35.45 -37.74
CA SER A 41 -4.56 36.14 -38.29
C SER A 41 -4.66 37.68 -38.19
N SER A 42 -3.56 38.35 -37.82
CA SER A 42 -3.29 39.73 -38.24
C SER A 42 -1.78 39.98 -38.33
N GLN A 43 -1.40 40.59 -39.45
CA GLN A 43 -0.06 40.95 -39.94
C GLN A 43 0.67 41.99 -39.07
N GLY A 44 1.99 42.06 -39.25
CA GLY A 44 2.83 43.18 -38.83
C GLY A 44 4.29 42.99 -39.27
N ASP A 45 4.63 43.46 -40.46
CA ASP A 45 6.00 43.53 -41.01
C ASP A 45 6.82 44.63 -40.31
N SER A 46 8.11 44.39 -40.04
CA SER A 46 9.20 45.35 -40.32
C SER A 46 10.60 44.73 -40.21
N ASN A 47 11.40 45.00 -41.24
CA ASN A 47 12.81 44.63 -41.41
C ASN A 47 13.75 45.30 -40.40
N GLY A 48 14.75 44.54 -39.94
CA GLY A 48 15.93 45.05 -39.22
C GLY A 48 17.09 44.05 -39.32
N SER A 49 17.93 44.22 -40.33
CA SER A 49 19.16 43.44 -40.54
C SER A 49 20.24 43.84 -39.55
N SER A 50 20.63 42.93 -38.66
CA SER A 50 21.94 42.96 -38.00
C SER A 50 22.50 41.55 -37.89
N ASN A 51 23.64 41.33 -38.56
CA ASN A 51 24.49 40.15 -38.48
C ASN A 51 24.69 39.69 -37.03
N SER A 52 24.15 38.53 -36.68
CA SER A 52 24.74 37.68 -35.65
C SER A 52 24.65 36.24 -36.15
N SER A 53 25.81 35.63 -36.36
CA SER A 53 25.94 34.21 -36.65
C SER A 53 25.18 33.42 -35.57
N SER A 54 24.01 32.90 -35.91
CA SER A 54 23.27 31.97 -35.08
C SER A 54 24.16 30.75 -34.85
N LYS A 55 24.77 30.65 -33.68
CA LYS A 55 25.36 29.41 -33.18
C LYS A 55 24.21 28.41 -33.13
N ILE A 56 24.05 27.62 -34.19
CA ILE A 56 23.29 26.37 -34.16
C ILE A 56 23.89 25.59 -32.99
N GLN A 57 23.13 25.42 -31.92
CA GLN A 57 23.54 24.56 -30.82
C GLN A 57 23.41 23.15 -31.34
N ASP A 58 24.54 22.48 -31.60
CA ASP A 58 24.53 21.09 -32.06
C ASP A 58 23.90 20.21 -30.97
N ILE A 59 22.68 19.73 -31.23
CA ILE A 59 21.96 18.79 -30.37
C ILE A 59 22.31 17.38 -30.87
N ALA A 60 22.89 16.56 -30.01
CA ALA A 60 23.11 15.13 -30.28
C ALA A 60 22.09 14.30 -29.50
N TYR A 61 21.90 13.05 -29.93
CA TYR A 61 20.96 12.11 -29.30
C TYR A 61 21.71 10.92 -28.74
N ILE A 62 21.54 10.65 -27.43
CA ILE A 62 22.28 9.57 -26.74
C ILE A 62 21.35 8.40 -26.42
N GLY A 63 21.88 7.20 -26.67
CA GLY A 63 21.30 5.94 -26.22
C GLY A 63 20.06 5.49 -27.00
N PRO A 64 19.52 4.30 -26.69
CA PRO A 64 18.38 3.71 -27.40
C PRO A 64 17.07 4.50 -27.26
N THR A 65 17.03 5.49 -26.36
CA THR A 65 15.88 6.37 -26.12
C THR A 65 15.94 7.70 -26.87
N HIS A 66 17.00 7.96 -27.66
CA HIS A 66 17.19 9.23 -28.39
C HIS A 66 16.98 10.47 -27.51
N LEU A 67 17.72 10.56 -26.40
CA LEU A 67 17.66 11.73 -25.52
C LEU A 67 18.44 12.90 -26.15
N PRO A 68 17.80 14.05 -26.44
CA PRO A 68 18.50 15.23 -26.96
C PRO A 68 19.38 15.83 -25.87
N VAL A 69 20.67 16.00 -26.17
CA VAL A 69 21.64 16.65 -25.31
C VAL A 69 22.37 17.75 -26.06
N ASN A 70 22.73 18.81 -25.34
CA ASN A 70 23.63 19.82 -25.88
C ASN A 70 25.05 19.24 -25.94
N THR A 71 25.59 19.08 -27.14
CA THR A 71 26.92 18.47 -27.39
C THR A 71 28.05 19.19 -26.65
N ARG A 72 28.00 20.52 -26.58
CA ARG A 72 29.03 21.31 -25.89
C ARG A 72 28.99 21.08 -24.39
N VAL A 73 27.79 20.98 -23.81
CA VAL A 73 27.65 20.65 -22.39
C VAL A 73 28.16 19.23 -22.17
N TRP A 74 27.70 18.26 -22.95
CA TRP A 74 28.10 16.85 -22.80
C TRP A 74 29.62 16.65 -22.84
N ASN A 75 30.29 17.19 -23.86
CA ASN A 75 31.75 17.09 -24.01
C ASN A 75 32.55 17.77 -22.89
N SER A 76 31.93 18.66 -22.10
CA SER A 76 32.58 19.30 -20.95
C SER A 76 32.48 18.50 -19.64
N ILE A 77 31.56 17.54 -19.56
CA ILE A 77 31.28 16.74 -18.35
C ILE A 77 31.52 15.23 -18.54
N SER A 78 31.59 14.73 -19.77
CA SER A 78 31.85 13.31 -20.05
C SER A 78 33.33 13.06 -20.36
N SER A 79 33.87 11.97 -19.80
CA SER A 79 35.20 11.44 -20.15
C SER A 79 35.21 10.64 -21.45
N PHE A 80 34.06 10.51 -22.12
CA PHE A 80 33.87 9.76 -23.37
C PHE A 80 33.24 10.66 -24.44
N SER A 81 33.72 10.56 -25.67
CA SER A 81 33.12 11.28 -26.80
C SER A 81 31.82 10.59 -27.25
N LEU A 82 30.91 11.34 -27.85
CA LEU A 82 29.64 10.81 -28.39
C LEU A 82 29.85 9.70 -29.45
N GLU A 83 30.98 9.76 -30.17
CA GLU A 83 31.33 8.78 -31.20
C GLU A 83 31.76 7.42 -30.61
N ASP A 84 32.28 7.40 -29.37
CA ASP A 84 32.71 6.18 -28.67
C ASP A 84 31.52 5.38 -28.12
N ILE A 85 30.44 6.07 -27.73
CA ILE A 85 29.22 5.46 -27.20
C ILE A 85 28.44 4.71 -28.29
N ALA A 86 28.49 5.21 -29.53
CA ALA A 86 27.80 4.59 -30.67
C ALA A 86 28.43 3.25 -31.11
N ARG A 87 29.69 2.97 -30.74
CA ARG A 87 30.41 1.74 -31.15
C ARG A 87 30.37 0.62 -30.12
N THR A 88 29.88 0.85 -28.90
CA THR A 88 30.09 -0.05 -27.75
C THR A 88 28.85 -0.79 -27.22
N VAL A 89 27.67 -0.64 -27.84
CA VAL A 89 26.43 -1.25 -27.30
C VAL A 89 25.76 -2.19 -28.31
N PRO A 90 25.65 -3.51 -28.03
CA PRO A 90 24.80 -4.41 -28.81
C PRO A 90 23.32 -4.16 -28.46
N PRO A 91 22.37 -4.42 -29.38
CA PRO A 91 20.96 -4.13 -29.14
C PRO A 91 20.40 -4.99 -27.99
N ALA A 92 19.90 -4.34 -26.95
CA ALA A 92 19.31 -4.97 -25.78
C ALA A 92 17.97 -5.67 -26.14
N ARG A 93 17.83 -6.94 -25.72
CA ARG A 93 16.55 -7.66 -25.78
C ARG A 93 15.55 -7.08 -24.76
N PRO A 94 14.25 -7.05 -25.08
CA PRO A 94 13.23 -6.56 -24.16
C PRO A 94 13.07 -7.50 -22.95
N ALA A 95 13.11 -6.92 -21.75
CA ALA A 95 12.87 -7.62 -20.49
C ALA A 95 11.41 -8.13 -20.42
N GLN A 96 11.24 -9.42 -20.14
CA GLN A 96 9.93 -10.02 -19.86
C GLN A 96 9.41 -9.54 -18.50
N SER A 97 8.18 -9.06 -18.49
CA SER A 97 7.42 -8.66 -17.30
C SER A 97 7.13 -9.87 -16.40
N GLN A 98 7.62 -9.85 -15.17
CA GLN A 98 7.27 -10.83 -14.15
C GLN A 98 6.09 -10.30 -13.33
N ILE A 99 4.99 -11.05 -13.32
CA ILE A 99 3.91 -10.91 -12.36
C ILE A 99 4.48 -11.38 -11.02
N ILE A 100 4.42 -10.55 -9.99
CA ILE A 100 4.90 -10.87 -8.64
C ILE A 100 3.98 -11.94 -8.06
N ASN A 101 4.47 -13.17 -8.03
CA ASN A 101 3.81 -14.28 -7.37
C ASN A 101 4.21 -14.27 -5.89
N VAL A 102 3.25 -14.03 -5.00
CA VAL A 102 3.42 -14.05 -3.53
C VAL A 102 3.76 -15.46 -3.00
N PHE A 103 3.62 -16.49 -3.85
CA PHE A 103 3.91 -17.87 -3.53
C PHE A 103 4.69 -18.52 -4.67
N PRO A 104 5.72 -19.34 -4.40
CA PRO A 104 6.29 -20.19 -5.43
C PRO A 104 5.23 -21.18 -5.92
N SER A 105 4.95 -21.16 -7.22
CA SER A 105 4.15 -22.19 -7.89
C SER A 105 4.89 -23.53 -7.78
N ASN A 106 4.29 -24.48 -7.05
CA ASN A 106 4.46 -25.95 -7.08
C ASN A 106 5.80 -26.51 -7.60
N GLY A 107 6.50 -27.23 -6.72
CA GLY A 107 7.60 -28.14 -7.08
C GLY A 107 7.18 -29.24 -8.07
N PRO A 108 8.15 -29.96 -8.66
CA PRO A 108 7.90 -30.91 -9.75
C PRO A 108 7.09 -32.14 -9.28
N PRO A 109 6.42 -32.85 -10.20
CA PRO A 109 5.61 -34.02 -9.85
C PRO A 109 6.53 -35.18 -9.46
N ALA A 110 6.65 -35.45 -8.17
CA ALA A 110 7.36 -36.63 -7.68
C ALA A 110 6.44 -37.85 -7.81
N THR A 111 6.73 -38.65 -8.83
CA THR A 111 6.35 -40.06 -8.96
C THR A 111 6.64 -40.83 -7.67
N ALA A 112 5.75 -41.77 -7.36
CA ALA A 112 5.78 -42.68 -6.23
C ALA A 112 7.18 -43.26 -5.93
N SER A 113 7.57 -43.22 -4.65
CA SER A 113 8.29 -44.32 -4.02
C SER A 113 8.02 -44.32 -2.51
N CYS A 114 7.35 -45.39 -2.07
CA CYS A 114 7.25 -45.77 -0.67
C CYS A 114 8.65 -46.11 -0.13
N LEU A 115 9.09 -45.42 0.91
CA LEU A 115 10.00 -46.00 1.89
C LEU A 115 9.45 -45.70 3.28
N LYS A 116 8.89 -46.74 3.89
CA LYS A 116 8.52 -46.79 5.30
C LYS A 116 9.79 -46.67 6.14
N SER A 117 9.80 -45.81 7.14
CA SER A 117 10.66 -45.99 8.32
C SER A 117 9.80 -46.05 9.58
N PRO A 118 10.16 -46.88 10.58
CA PRO A 118 9.25 -47.34 11.60
C PRO A 118 9.60 -46.73 12.95
N PHE A 119 8.83 -45.74 13.39
CA PHE A 119 8.66 -45.46 14.81
C PHE A 119 7.21 -45.10 15.07
N GLN A 120 6.40 -46.15 15.23
CA GLN A 120 5.14 -46.06 15.94
C GLN A 120 5.44 -46.00 17.43
N ASN A 121 4.87 -45.00 18.10
CA ASN A 121 4.35 -45.16 19.45
C ASN A 121 3.11 -44.28 19.63
N PRO A 122 2.19 -44.68 20.52
CA PRO A 122 0.78 -44.75 20.21
C PRO A 122 -0.04 -43.65 20.88
N ALA A 123 -1.17 -43.32 20.27
CA ALA A 123 -2.38 -42.77 20.88
C ALA A 123 -2.18 -41.74 22.02
N SER A 124 -2.12 -40.46 21.66
CA SER A 124 -2.84 -39.43 22.41
C SER A 124 -3.98 -38.91 21.55
N GLN A 125 -5.11 -39.61 21.64
CA GLN A 125 -6.41 -39.07 21.28
C GLN A 125 -6.63 -37.79 22.09
N THR A 126 -6.41 -36.64 21.48
CA THR A 126 -7.22 -35.46 21.78
C THR A 126 -8.03 -35.16 20.55
N SER A 127 -9.30 -35.51 20.62
CA SER A 127 -10.35 -34.98 19.76
C SER A 127 -10.40 -33.45 19.95
N GLN A 128 -9.51 -32.71 19.30
CA GLN A 128 -9.66 -31.27 19.15
C GLN A 128 -10.64 -31.04 18.01
N PHE A 129 -11.75 -30.37 18.31
CA PHE A 129 -12.66 -29.84 17.30
C PHE A 129 -11.86 -29.15 16.17
N PRO A 130 -12.28 -29.23 14.89
CA PRO A 130 -11.54 -28.63 13.76
C PRO A 130 -11.55 -27.08 13.77
N PHE A 131 -12.02 -26.45 14.84
CA PHE A 131 -12.25 -25.02 14.98
C PHE A 131 -11.54 -24.50 16.24
N GLY A 132 -10.54 -23.65 16.05
CA GLY A 132 -9.82 -22.99 17.14
C GLY A 132 -8.41 -22.56 16.74
N PRO A 133 -7.75 -21.73 17.57
CA PRO A 133 -6.35 -21.41 17.37
C PRO A 133 -5.47 -22.64 17.65
N ILE A 134 -4.50 -22.88 16.78
CA ILE A 134 -3.49 -23.94 16.89
C ILE A 134 -2.11 -23.33 17.11
N LEU A 135 -1.23 -24.08 17.78
CA LEU A 135 0.16 -23.70 17.93
C LEU A 135 0.98 -24.36 16.82
N LEU A 136 1.78 -23.56 16.11
CA LEU A 136 2.76 -24.04 15.14
C LEU A 136 4.12 -24.28 15.80
N ASP A 137 4.96 -25.13 15.19
CA ASP A 137 6.29 -25.51 15.69
C ASP A 137 7.27 -24.33 15.81
N ASN A 138 6.99 -23.22 15.12
CA ASN A 138 7.76 -21.98 15.22
C ASN A 138 7.25 -21.05 16.34
N GLY A 139 6.32 -21.50 17.18
CA GLY A 139 5.75 -20.71 18.28
C GLY A 139 4.65 -19.72 17.87
N VAL A 140 4.23 -19.73 16.60
CA VAL A 140 3.13 -18.89 16.11
C VAL A 140 1.78 -19.52 16.47
N ILE A 141 0.85 -18.68 16.94
CA ILE A 141 -0.54 -19.07 17.15
C ILE A 141 -1.31 -18.78 15.87
N GLN A 142 -1.83 -19.81 15.21
CA GLN A 142 -2.56 -19.69 13.95
C GLN A 142 -4.04 -19.97 14.16
N LEU A 143 -4.88 -19.10 13.63
CA LEU A 143 -6.31 -19.30 13.51
C LEU A 143 -6.68 -19.41 12.02
N ARG A 144 -7.28 -20.53 11.62
CA ARG A 144 -7.81 -20.74 10.27
C ARG A 144 -9.29 -20.39 10.24
N LEU A 145 -9.65 -19.53 9.30
CA LEU A 145 -11.02 -19.10 9.04
C LEU A 145 -11.51 -19.68 7.70
N ARG A 146 -12.78 -19.43 7.35
CA ARG A 146 -13.33 -19.84 6.05
C ARG A 146 -12.64 -19.10 4.91
N ASP A 147 -12.82 -19.59 3.69
CA ASP A 147 -12.45 -18.91 2.45
C ASP A 147 -10.95 -18.58 2.34
N SER A 148 -10.11 -19.53 2.76
CA SER A 148 -8.64 -19.42 2.69
C SER A 148 -8.06 -18.24 3.46
N ILE A 149 -8.72 -17.81 4.54
CA ILE A 149 -8.19 -16.77 5.42
C ILE A 149 -7.49 -17.39 6.61
N THR A 150 -6.25 -16.98 6.86
CA THR A 150 -5.50 -17.32 8.07
C THR A 150 -5.14 -16.07 8.85
N VAL A 151 -5.16 -16.18 10.16
CA VAL A 151 -4.70 -15.16 11.10
C VAL A 151 -3.61 -15.77 11.97
N ASP A 152 -2.39 -15.26 11.82
CA ASP A 152 -1.25 -15.66 12.61
C ASP A 152 -0.97 -14.59 13.67
N MET A 153 -0.59 -15.01 14.87
CA MET A 153 -0.29 -14.15 16.00
C MET A 153 0.97 -14.62 16.73
N THR A 154 1.74 -13.69 17.25
CA THR A 154 2.88 -13.96 18.12
C THR A 154 2.52 -13.69 19.58
N VAL A 155 3.29 -14.20 20.55
CA VAL A 155 3.02 -13.97 21.99
C VAL A 155 3.08 -12.49 22.35
N GLU A 156 3.98 -11.75 21.70
CA GLU A 156 4.17 -10.30 21.88
C GLU A 156 2.97 -9.49 21.32
N GLY A 157 2.10 -10.14 20.54
CA GLY A 157 0.89 -9.54 20.00
C GLY A 157 1.06 -8.89 18.63
N SER A 158 2.09 -9.28 17.86
CA SER A 158 2.09 -9.03 16.42
C SER A 158 0.98 -9.86 15.76
N VAL A 159 0.39 -9.34 14.70
CA VAL A 159 -0.69 -10.01 13.96
C VAL A 159 -0.44 -9.96 12.46
N LYS A 160 -0.66 -11.09 11.79
CA LYS A 160 -0.61 -11.22 10.34
C LYS A 160 -1.89 -11.88 9.85
N VAL A 161 -2.44 -11.36 8.76
CA VAL A 161 -3.62 -11.90 8.08
C VAL A 161 -3.24 -12.22 6.66
N VAL A 162 -3.56 -13.43 6.20
CA VAL A 162 -3.42 -13.83 4.81
C VAL A 162 -4.80 -14.18 4.26
N ASN A 163 -5.14 -13.60 3.13
CA ASN A 163 -6.30 -13.96 2.33
C ASN A 163 -5.80 -14.63 1.05
N GLY A 164 -5.81 -15.96 1.07
CA GLY A 164 -5.26 -16.80 0.01
C GLY A 164 -6.02 -16.72 -1.30
N ASN A 165 -7.31 -16.36 -1.29
CA ASN A 165 -8.11 -16.24 -2.51
C ASN A 165 -7.67 -15.07 -3.40
N HIS A 166 -7.08 -14.03 -2.81
CA HIS A 166 -6.69 -12.82 -3.52
C HIS A 166 -5.22 -12.45 -3.37
N ASN A 167 -4.39 -13.33 -2.81
CA ASN A 167 -2.96 -13.08 -2.56
C ASN A 167 -2.72 -11.78 -1.77
N ILE A 168 -3.54 -11.55 -0.75
CA ILE A 168 -3.44 -10.38 0.13
C ILE A 168 -2.80 -10.84 1.44
N ALA A 169 -1.82 -10.08 1.91
CA ALA A 169 -1.22 -10.30 3.21
C ALA A 169 -1.03 -8.97 3.94
N ILE A 170 -1.39 -8.92 5.22
CA ILE A 170 -1.32 -7.72 6.05
C ILE A 170 -0.66 -8.10 7.36
N ALA A 171 0.35 -7.35 7.81
CA ALA A 171 0.95 -7.53 9.12
C ALA A 171 1.03 -6.20 9.87
N VAL A 172 0.87 -6.28 11.19
CA VAL A 172 1.08 -5.17 12.14
C VAL A 172 1.93 -5.69 13.28
N SER A 173 3.00 -4.96 13.61
CA SER A 173 3.89 -5.30 14.72
C SER A 173 3.19 -5.15 16.08
N SER A 174 3.72 -5.82 17.09
CA SER A 174 3.23 -5.81 18.48
C SER A 174 3.07 -4.39 19.05
N ASP A 175 4.03 -3.51 18.76
CA ASP A 175 4.08 -2.10 19.17
C ASP A 175 3.30 -1.14 18.26
N THR A 176 2.72 -1.65 17.15
CA THR A 176 2.01 -0.90 16.12
C THR A 176 2.85 0.17 15.38
N MET A 177 4.18 0.12 15.51
CA MET A 177 5.12 1.05 14.87
C MET A 177 5.56 0.60 13.47
N ALA A 178 5.27 -0.64 13.09
CA ALA A 178 5.47 -1.14 11.74
C ALA A 178 4.21 -1.82 11.21
N THR A 179 3.93 -1.61 9.92
CA THR A 179 2.77 -2.15 9.22
C THR A 179 3.17 -2.49 7.80
N ALA A 180 2.78 -3.66 7.31
CA ALA A 180 2.95 -4.04 5.92
C ALA A 180 1.63 -4.51 5.32
N MET A 181 1.36 -4.12 4.07
CA MET A 181 0.27 -4.65 3.26
C MET A 181 0.84 -5.03 1.90
N HIS A 182 0.70 -6.30 1.57
CA HIS A 182 0.87 -6.82 0.22
C HIS A 182 -0.52 -7.05 -0.38
N HIS A 183 -0.79 -6.40 -1.50
CA HIS A 183 -2.02 -6.54 -2.25
C HIS A 183 -1.65 -6.58 -3.74
N PRO A 184 -2.44 -7.22 -4.64
CA PRO A 184 -2.04 -7.26 -6.05
C PRO A 184 -1.89 -5.87 -6.70
N ASN A 185 -2.62 -4.86 -6.22
CA ASN A 185 -2.46 -3.46 -6.64
C ASN A 185 -1.22 -2.74 -6.09
N GLY A 186 -0.45 -3.38 -5.20
CA GLY A 186 0.76 -2.79 -4.67
C GLY A 186 1.16 -3.25 -3.26
N ILE A 187 2.36 -2.82 -2.89
CA ILE A 187 3.01 -3.08 -1.61
C ILE A 187 3.08 -1.77 -0.85
N VAL A 188 2.73 -1.82 0.44
CA VAL A 188 2.85 -0.70 1.37
C VAL A 188 3.63 -1.20 2.57
N PHE A 189 4.75 -0.55 2.88
CA PHE A 189 5.58 -0.85 4.03
C PHE A 189 5.80 0.41 4.85
N GLN A 190 5.32 0.39 6.09
CA GLN A 190 5.48 1.47 7.05
C GLN A 190 6.41 0.98 8.17
N ASN A 191 7.45 1.77 8.44
CA ASN A 191 8.37 1.55 9.55
C ASN A 191 8.67 2.90 10.21
N GLY A 192 8.18 3.10 11.44
CA GLY A 192 8.23 4.37 12.13
C GLY A 192 7.64 5.53 11.30
N PRO A 193 8.35 6.65 11.09
CA PRO A 193 7.83 7.81 10.36
C PRO A 193 7.84 7.63 8.83
N ARG A 194 8.44 6.56 8.31
CA ARG A 194 8.60 6.33 6.87
C ARG A 194 7.54 5.36 6.36
N VAL A 195 7.00 5.65 5.17
CA VAL A 195 6.13 4.75 4.41
C VAL A 195 6.67 4.63 2.99
N ASP A 196 7.05 3.43 2.59
CA ASP A 196 7.41 3.08 1.23
C ASP A 196 6.22 2.40 0.54
N ILE A 197 5.97 2.77 -0.70
CA ILE A 197 4.80 2.38 -1.47
C ILE A 197 5.25 2.03 -2.87
N ALA A 198 4.85 0.85 -3.35
CA ALA A 198 4.91 0.46 -4.75
C ALA A 198 3.48 0.18 -5.21
N ALA A 199 2.99 0.93 -6.19
CA ALA A 199 1.71 0.73 -6.81
C ALA A 199 1.89 0.05 -8.18
N VAL A 200 1.07 -0.97 -8.43
CA VAL A 200 1.11 -1.79 -9.64
C VAL A 200 -0.33 -1.96 -10.13
N ASP A 201 -0.58 -1.76 -11.42
CA ASP A 201 -1.91 -2.10 -11.96
C ASP A 201 -2.02 -3.61 -12.18
N ALA A 202 -2.60 -4.32 -11.20
CA ALA A 202 -2.79 -5.77 -11.27
C ALA A 202 -3.61 -6.24 -12.48
N ARG A 203 -4.40 -5.35 -13.12
CA ARG A 203 -5.29 -5.69 -14.23
C ARG A 203 -4.68 -5.39 -15.60
N ARG A 204 -3.60 -4.61 -15.68
CA ARG A 204 -2.94 -4.30 -16.95
C ARG A 204 -1.96 -5.39 -17.34
N LYS A 205 -2.00 -5.76 -18.63
CA LYS A 205 -1.01 -6.65 -19.26
C LYS A 205 0.43 -6.11 -19.17
N TYR A 206 0.59 -4.78 -19.15
CA TYR A 206 1.87 -4.09 -19.00
C TYR A 206 1.75 -3.01 -17.92
N PRO A 207 1.90 -3.37 -16.63
CA PRO A 207 1.73 -2.42 -15.55
C PRO A 207 2.93 -1.47 -15.45
N TYR A 208 2.66 -0.17 -15.32
CA TYR A 208 3.66 0.78 -14.85
C TYR A 208 3.75 0.67 -13.34
N ILE A 209 4.96 0.39 -12.84
CA ILE A 209 5.22 0.35 -11.42
C ILE A 209 5.57 1.76 -10.97
N ARG A 210 4.83 2.27 -9.99
CA ARG A 210 5.01 3.63 -9.48
C ARG A 210 5.32 3.57 -8.01
N PHE A 211 6.27 4.39 -7.61
CA PHE A 211 6.78 4.36 -6.25
C PHE A 211 6.50 5.67 -5.56
N ALA A 212 6.21 5.60 -4.26
CA ALA A 212 6.23 6.75 -3.39
C ALA A 212 6.91 6.42 -2.06
N LYS A 213 7.53 7.45 -1.48
CA LYS A 213 8.10 7.44 -0.13
C LYS A 213 7.54 8.62 0.65
N MET A 214 6.69 8.35 1.64
CA MET A 214 6.22 9.36 2.59
C MET A 214 7.19 9.43 3.76
N TRP A 215 7.69 10.63 4.07
CA TRP A 215 8.69 10.84 5.11
C TRP A 215 8.73 12.30 5.56
N GLN A 216 9.71 12.67 6.38
CA GLN A 216 9.78 14.01 7.00
C GLN A 216 9.75 15.14 5.97
N LYS A 217 10.48 15.04 4.86
CA LYS A 217 10.54 16.10 3.83
C LYS A 217 9.26 16.22 3.00
N GLY A 218 8.38 15.22 2.99
CA GLY A 218 7.18 15.22 2.16
C GLY A 218 6.92 13.86 1.52
N ILE A 219 6.52 13.86 0.25
CA ILE A 219 6.31 12.63 -0.53
C ILE A 219 7.22 12.66 -1.74
N SER A 220 8.22 11.78 -1.75
CA SER A 220 8.99 11.52 -2.96
C SER A 220 8.21 10.54 -3.84
N LEU A 221 8.14 10.76 -5.15
CA LEU A 221 7.50 9.83 -6.09
C LEU A 221 8.32 9.67 -7.38
N THR A 222 8.21 8.50 -7.97
CA THR A 222 8.74 8.21 -9.31
C THR A 222 7.94 7.10 -9.99
N SER A 223 8.20 6.88 -11.26
CA SER A 223 7.73 5.71 -12.01
C SER A 223 8.94 4.92 -12.51
N ALA A 224 8.79 3.62 -12.71
CA ALA A 224 9.82 2.75 -13.28
C ALA A 224 10.32 3.22 -14.67
N ARG A 225 9.56 4.08 -15.37
CA ARG A 225 9.96 4.68 -16.65
C ARG A 225 10.46 6.11 -16.56
N CYS A 226 10.52 6.69 -15.36
CA CYS A 226 11.00 8.04 -15.14
C CYS A 226 12.45 8.02 -14.65
N ALA A 227 13.30 8.82 -15.29
CA ALA A 227 14.66 9.04 -14.84
C ALA A 227 14.76 9.96 -13.61
N LEU A 228 13.71 10.75 -13.37
CA LEU A 228 13.67 11.77 -12.32
C LEU A 228 12.77 11.31 -11.18
N ILE A 229 13.19 11.67 -9.97
CA ILE A 229 12.37 11.55 -8.76
C ILE A 229 11.84 12.94 -8.42
N TYR A 230 10.55 13.00 -8.11
CA TYR A 230 9.87 14.23 -7.72
C TYR A 230 9.62 14.22 -6.22
N LEU A 231 9.58 15.40 -5.62
CA LEU A 231 9.22 15.63 -4.22
C LEU A 231 8.04 16.59 -4.18
N VAL A 232 6.99 16.19 -3.46
CA VAL A 232 5.82 17.02 -3.13
C VAL A 232 5.88 17.39 -1.66
N ASP A 233 6.08 18.68 -1.39
CA ASP A 233 6.09 19.23 -0.04
C ASP A 233 5.37 20.59 0.06
N ALA A 234 5.54 21.28 1.18
CA ALA A 234 4.92 22.59 1.42
C ALA A 234 5.37 23.69 0.45
N ALA A 235 6.46 23.50 -0.30
CA ALA A 235 6.92 24.43 -1.34
C ALA A 235 6.40 24.04 -2.75
N GLY A 236 5.67 22.93 -2.87
CA GLY A 236 5.14 22.43 -4.13
C GLY A 236 5.90 21.22 -4.67
N THR A 237 5.85 21.05 -6.00
CA THR A 237 6.43 19.89 -6.70
C THR A 237 7.75 20.27 -7.34
N ARG A 238 8.82 19.53 -7.02
CA ARG A 238 10.16 19.73 -7.61
C ARG A 238 10.87 18.41 -7.83
N THR A 239 11.93 18.41 -8.63
CA THR A 239 12.85 17.27 -8.72
C THR A 239 13.69 17.14 -7.45
N THR A 240 14.06 15.93 -7.07
CA THR A 240 14.92 15.64 -5.92
C THR A 240 15.94 14.55 -6.25
N SER A 241 17.03 14.50 -5.51
CA SER A 241 18.01 13.41 -5.50
C SER A 241 17.67 12.31 -4.48
N ASP A 242 16.57 12.44 -3.72
CA ASP A 242 16.18 11.44 -2.74
C ASP A 242 15.87 10.11 -3.44
N MET A 243 16.61 9.05 -3.09
CA MET A 243 16.38 7.73 -3.66
C MET A 243 15.12 7.06 -3.09
N ILE A 244 14.39 6.34 -3.94
CA ILE A 244 13.31 5.43 -3.51
C ILE A 244 13.83 4.00 -3.70
N SER A 245 14.21 3.36 -2.59
CA SER A 245 14.71 1.99 -2.56
C SER A 245 13.65 1.10 -1.94
N MET A 246 12.71 0.64 -2.76
CA MET A 246 11.74 -0.39 -2.38
C MET A 246 12.08 -1.65 -3.17
N ASP A 247 12.35 -2.72 -2.45
CA ASP A 247 12.64 -4.03 -3.03
C ASP A 247 11.31 -4.77 -3.22
N MET A 248 10.97 -5.09 -4.46
CA MET A 248 9.70 -5.73 -4.78
C MET A 248 9.65 -7.21 -4.39
N GLU A 249 10.82 -7.83 -4.18
CA GLU A 249 10.93 -9.25 -3.81
C GLU A 249 11.03 -9.44 -2.29
N ALA A 250 11.16 -8.34 -1.53
CA ALA A 250 11.26 -8.40 -0.08
C ALA A 250 9.92 -8.77 0.57
N ASP A 251 9.96 -9.74 1.49
CA ASP A 251 8.81 -10.12 2.31
C ASP A 251 8.63 -9.16 3.51
N TYR A 252 8.14 -7.95 3.21
CA TYR A 252 7.85 -6.94 4.24
C TYR A 252 6.80 -7.41 5.26
N VAL A 253 5.91 -8.32 4.87
CA VAL A 253 4.86 -8.82 5.77
C VAL A 253 5.47 -9.67 6.88
N ASN A 254 6.33 -10.63 6.55
CA ASN A 254 7.02 -11.41 7.58
C ASN A 254 8.06 -10.57 8.34
N GLN A 255 8.73 -9.60 7.70
CA GLN A 255 9.61 -8.66 8.41
C GLN A 255 8.86 -7.90 9.51
N VAL A 256 7.65 -7.39 9.23
CA VAL A 256 6.82 -6.71 10.23
C VAL A 256 6.28 -7.68 11.28
N PHE A 257 5.83 -8.86 10.85
CA PHE A 257 5.20 -9.83 11.75
C PHE A 257 6.17 -10.34 12.82
N PHE A 258 7.41 -10.64 12.43
CA PHE A 258 8.46 -11.08 13.35
C PHE A 258 9.30 -9.94 13.93
N ASN A 259 8.93 -8.69 13.69
CA ASN A 259 9.65 -7.55 14.24
C ASN A 259 9.61 -7.56 15.78
N GLY A 260 10.79 -7.62 16.40
CA GLY A 260 10.93 -7.67 17.86
C GLY A 260 10.52 -9.00 18.50
N VAL A 261 10.27 -10.04 17.70
CA VAL A 261 9.96 -11.38 18.22
C VAL A 261 11.26 -12.09 18.54
N VAL A 262 11.41 -12.52 19.80
CA VAL A 262 12.56 -13.34 20.21
C VAL A 262 12.17 -14.80 20.00
N PRO A 263 12.96 -15.60 19.24
CA PRO A 263 12.72 -17.03 19.13
C PRO A 263 12.75 -17.64 20.54
N ALA A 264 11.60 -18.10 21.02
CA ALA A 264 11.54 -18.76 22.31
C ALA A 264 12.36 -20.06 22.24
N ALA A 265 13.18 -20.31 23.27
CA ALA A 265 13.55 -21.68 23.61
C ALA A 265 12.26 -22.50 23.76
N HIS A 266 12.26 -23.77 23.37
CA HIS A 266 11.10 -24.67 23.10
C HIS A 266 9.99 -24.82 24.17
N ASN A 267 9.88 -23.94 25.15
CA ASN A 267 8.86 -23.91 26.18
C ASN A 267 7.72 -22.95 25.80
N TYR A 268 6.77 -23.42 24.97
CA TYR A 268 5.64 -22.63 24.46
C TYR A 268 4.51 -22.40 25.48
N VAL A 269 4.84 -22.20 26.77
CA VAL A 269 3.85 -22.10 27.86
C VAL A 269 2.91 -20.91 27.67
N ASP A 270 3.44 -19.75 27.33
CA ASP A 270 2.64 -18.53 27.12
C ASP A 270 1.68 -18.69 25.94
N GLN A 271 2.15 -19.30 24.85
CA GLN A 271 1.32 -19.60 23.67
C GLN A 271 0.16 -20.52 24.03
N TRP A 272 0.44 -21.60 24.77
CA TRP A 272 -0.59 -22.53 25.22
C TRP A 272 -1.60 -21.85 26.14
N GLN A 273 -1.16 -20.93 27.00
CA GLN A 273 -2.05 -20.18 27.87
C GLN A 273 -2.94 -19.23 27.07
N ILE A 274 -2.43 -18.58 26.02
CA ILE A 274 -3.22 -17.77 25.09
C ILE A 274 -4.27 -18.63 24.37
N ILE A 275 -3.90 -19.82 23.91
CA ILE A 275 -4.84 -20.75 23.24
C ILE A 275 -5.94 -21.19 24.21
N ARG A 276 -5.58 -21.59 25.43
CA ARG A 276 -6.54 -22.04 26.46
C ARG A 276 -7.49 -20.95 26.93
N SER A 277 -7.04 -19.69 26.93
CA SER A 277 -7.87 -18.53 27.30
C SER A 277 -8.67 -17.96 26.13
N SER A 278 -8.51 -18.50 24.93
CA SER A 278 -9.28 -18.07 23.77
C SER A 278 -10.75 -18.46 23.87
N SER A 279 -11.63 -17.68 23.25
CA SER A 279 -13.05 -17.97 23.17
C SER A 279 -13.57 -17.85 21.74
N TYR A 280 -14.64 -18.60 21.47
CA TYR A 280 -15.30 -18.66 20.17
C TYR A 280 -16.81 -18.61 20.34
N GLN A 281 -17.48 -17.92 19.42
CA GLN A 281 -18.93 -17.83 19.33
C GLN A 281 -19.38 -17.94 17.86
N LEU A 282 -20.39 -18.77 17.62
CA LEU A 282 -21.09 -18.87 16.34
C LEU A 282 -22.40 -18.05 16.44
N GLY A 283 -22.54 -17.05 15.58
CA GLY A 283 -23.77 -16.27 15.44
C GLY A 283 -24.81 -16.99 14.61
N GLN A 284 -26.09 -16.60 14.76
CA GLN A 284 -27.23 -17.22 14.08
C GLN A 284 -27.14 -17.16 12.55
N GLU A 285 -26.50 -16.13 12.01
CA GLU A 285 -26.30 -15.92 10.57
C GLU A 285 -25.02 -16.59 10.02
N GLY A 286 -24.45 -17.55 10.75
CA GLY A 286 -23.18 -18.21 10.39
C GLY A 286 -21.94 -17.32 10.57
N SER A 287 -22.08 -16.17 11.25
CA SER A 287 -20.96 -15.29 11.58
C SER A 287 -20.09 -15.93 12.67
N LEU A 288 -18.77 -15.89 12.51
CA LEU A 288 -17.81 -16.36 13.51
C LEU A 288 -17.28 -15.18 14.32
N LEU A 289 -17.11 -15.37 15.62
CA LEU A 289 -16.42 -14.43 16.50
C LEU A 289 -15.40 -15.22 17.35
N PHE A 290 -14.14 -14.79 17.30
CA PHE A 290 -13.07 -15.28 18.14
C PHE A 290 -12.51 -14.14 19.00
N GLN A 291 -12.16 -14.45 20.24
CA GLN A 291 -11.30 -13.62 21.07
C GLN A 291 -10.06 -14.42 21.42
N VAL A 292 -8.90 -13.97 20.94
CA VAL A 292 -7.62 -14.66 21.12
C VAL A 292 -6.50 -13.62 21.14
N ASN A 293 -5.58 -13.75 22.09
CA ASN A 293 -4.41 -12.87 22.21
C ASN A 293 -4.73 -11.35 22.23
N GLY A 294 -5.85 -10.96 22.85
CA GLY A 294 -6.31 -9.57 22.87
C GLY A 294 -6.88 -9.04 21.55
N PHE A 295 -7.00 -9.90 20.53
CA PHE A 295 -7.69 -9.61 19.27
C PHE A 295 -9.12 -10.11 19.29
N ARG A 296 -10.02 -9.27 18.79
CA ARG A 296 -11.37 -9.64 18.39
C ARG A 296 -11.38 -9.88 16.89
N ILE A 297 -11.63 -11.12 16.48
CA ILE A 297 -11.65 -11.55 15.09
C ILE A 297 -13.07 -11.94 14.74
N THR A 298 -13.64 -11.34 13.70
CA THR A 298 -14.99 -11.67 13.21
C THR A 298 -14.93 -12.05 11.75
N GLN A 299 -15.70 -13.07 11.36
CA GLN A 299 -15.94 -13.42 9.96
C GLN A 299 -17.44 -13.43 9.69
N GLY A 300 -17.92 -12.57 8.80
CA GLY A 300 -19.33 -12.52 8.39
C GLY A 300 -19.76 -13.73 7.56
N GLY A 301 -21.06 -13.89 7.33
CA GLY A 301 -21.58 -14.94 6.42
C GLY A 301 -21.02 -14.82 5.00
N ASP A 302 -20.75 -13.59 4.56
CA ASP A 302 -20.10 -13.20 3.30
C ASP A 302 -18.58 -13.45 3.25
N GLY A 303 -18.01 -14.01 4.32
CA GLY A 303 -16.58 -14.27 4.44
C GLY A 303 -15.74 -13.05 4.83
N LEU A 304 -16.32 -11.84 4.95
CA LEU A 304 -15.59 -10.63 5.33
C LEU A 304 -14.99 -10.79 6.73
N VAL A 305 -13.68 -10.66 6.83
CA VAL A 305 -12.94 -10.72 8.09
C VAL A 305 -12.65 -9.32 8.60
N LYS A 306 -12.92 -9.10 9.89
CA LYS A 306 -12.54 -7.89 10.62
C LYS A 306 -11.77 -8.30 11.87
N ILE A 307 -10.60 -7.72 12.05
CA ILE A 307 -9.74 -7.90 13.21
C ILE A 307 -9.57 -6.55 13.87
N SER A 308 -9.73 -6.51 15.18
CA SER A 308 -9.48 -5.32 15.98
C SER A 308 -8.81 -5.72 17.28
N ARG A 309 -7.80 -4.97 17.70
CA ARG A 309 -7.25 -5.11 19.05
C ARG A 309 -8.20 -4.46 20.06
N SER A 310 -8.33 -5.00 21.26
CA SER A 310 -9.22 -4.47 22.31
C SER A 310 -8.98 -2.99 22.65
N ASN A 311 -7.74 -2.52 22.49
CA ASN A 311 -7.34 -1.13 22.70
C ASN A 311 -7.55 -0.21 21.47
N ASN A 312 -8.19 -0.71 20.40
CA ASN A 312 -8.45 -0.01 19.14
C ASN A 312 -7.20 0.58 18.44
N ARG A 313 -5.98 0.16 18.80
CA ARG A 313 -4.74 0.66 18.16
C ARG A 313 -4.51 0.11 16.75
N CYS A 314 -5.21 -0.96 16.39
CA CYS A 314 -5.10 -1.63 15.11
C CYS A 314 -6.47 -2.18 14.70
N SER A 315 -6.84 -1.93 13.43
CA SER A 315 -7.95 -2.58 12.76
C SER A 315 -7.52 -3.08 11.38
N ILE A 316 -7.77 -4.35 11.11
CA ILE A 316 -7.53 -5.00 9.81
C ILE A 316 -8.87 -5.49 9.27
N ARG A 317 -9.10 -5.34 7.97
CA ARG A 317 -10.23 -5.93 7.26
C ARG A 317 -9.75 -6.55 5.97
N THR A 318 -10.28 -7.71 5.64
CA THR A 318 -10.10 -8.28 4.30
C THR A 318 -11.31 -9.11 3.90
N SER A 319 -11.62 -9.11 2.60
CA SER A 319 -12.72 -9.88 2.06
C SER A 319 -12.23 -10.88 1.00
N PRO A 320 -12.62 -12.16 1.09
CA PRO A 320 -12.26 -13.19 0.13
C PRO A 320 -13.10 -13.14 -1.16
N THR A 321 -14.08 -12.22 -1.26
CA THR A 321 -15.00 -12.11 -2.41
C THR A 321 -14.61 -11.02 -3.40
N ASN A 322 -14.06 -9.90 -2.92
CA ASN A 322 -13.76 -8.73 -3.75
C ASN A 322 -12.31 -8.23 -3.60
N GLY A 323 -11.47 -8.97 -2.87
CA GLY A 323 -10.08 -8.59 -2.61
C GLY A 323 -9.94 -7.27 -1.86
N CYS A 324 -10.95 -6.79 -1.15
CA CYS A 324 -10.78 -5.62 -0.30
C CYS A 324 -9.80 -5.93 0.82
N ALA A 325 -8.95 -4.96 1.11
CA ALA A 325 -7.95 -4.99 2.17
C ALA A 325 -7.94 -3.62 2.85
N THR A 326 -7.91 -3.59 4.17
CA THR A 326 -7.78 -2.35 4.93
C THR A 326 -6.93 -2.62 6.16
N VAL A 327 -5.98 -1.74 6.43
CA VAL A 327 -5.25 -1.69 7.69
C VAL A 327 -5.26 -0.26 8.21
N THR A 328 -5.60 -0.11 9.48
CA THR A 328 -5.59 1.17 10.18
C THR A 328 -4.85 1.01 11.48
N THR A 329 -3.79 1.79 11.66
CA THR A 329 -3.09 2.00 12.92
C THR A 329 -3.05 3.49 13.22
N ASN A 330 -2.45 3.88 14.35
CA ASN A 330 -2.22 5.29 14.65
C ASN A 330 -1.29 5.98 13.63
N ALA A 331 -0.42 5.22 12.97
CA ALA A 331 0.60 5.74 12.05
C ALA A 331 0.14 5.76 10.58
N ILE A 332 -0.75 4.84 10.18
CA ILE A 332 -1.13 4.67 8.78
C ILE A 332 -2.58 4.20 8.63
N HIS A 333 -3.24 4.69 7.59
CA HIS A 333 -4.50 4.14 7.09
C HIS A 333 -4.31 3.77 5.62
N CYS A 334 -4.43 2.49 5.30
CA CYS A 334 -4.24 1.96 3.96
C CYS A 334 -5.45 1.12 3.55
N THR A 335 -5.97 1.36 2.35
CA THR A 335 -7.04 0.56 1.74
C THR A 335 -6.63 0.12 0.34
N ALA A 336 -7.03 -1.08 -0.04
CA ALA A 336 -6.88 -1.58 -1.39
C ALA A 336 -8.09 -2.44 -1.76
N SER A 337 -8.39 -2.55 -3.05
CA SER A 337 -9.48 -3.40 -3.52
C SER A 337 -9.22 -3.90 -4.93
N LEU A 338 -9.67 -5.13 -5.20
CA LEU A 338 -9.80 -5.71 -6.53
C LEU A 338 -11.25 -5.71 -7.02
N GLY A 339 -12.17 -5.03 -6.32
CA GLY A 339 -13.59 -4.99 -6.64
C GLY A 339 -13.92 -4.11 -7.85
N THR A 340 -15.15 -3.62 -7.92
CA THR A 340 -15.61 -2.76 -9.05
C THR A 340 -14.74 -1.52 -9.23
N SER A 341 -14.31 -0.91 -8.12
CA SER A 341 -13.34 0.18 -8.10
C SER A 341 -12.00 -0.32 -7.58
N SER A 342 -11.13 -0.73 -8.51
CA SER A 342 -9.76 -1.14 -8.19
C SER A 342 -8.98 0.07 -7.69
N HIS A 343 -8.39 -0.02 -6.50
CA HIS A 343 -7.58 1.08 -5.98
C HIS A 343 -6.53 0.61 -4.98
N LEU A 344 -5.59 1.51 -4.70
CA LEU A 344 -4.69 1.50 -3.56
C LEU A 344 -4.65 2.93 -3.00
N PHE A 345 -4.99 3.09 -1.74
CA PHE A 345 -4.99 4.37 -1.04
C PHE A 345 -4.17 4.26 0.24
N VAL A 346 -3.30 5.23 0.46
CA VAL A 346 -2.48 5.32 1.66
C VAL A 346 -2.58 6.72 2.24
N ARG A 347 -2.83 6.81 3.55
CA ARG A 347 -2.82 8.06 4.30
C ARG A 347 -1.92 7.94 5.53
N ARG A 348 -1.09 8.94 5.72
CA ARG A 348 -0.32 9.18 6.95
C ARG A 348 -0.37 10.66 7.28
N GLU A 349 -1.00 11.03 8.39
CA GLU A 349 -1.23 12.43 8.77
C GLU A 349 -1.96 13.21 7.64
N GLU A 350 -1.32 14.25 7.10
CA GLU A 350 -1.77 15.07 5.97
C GLU A 350 -1.30 14.54 4.60
N ARG A 351 -0.41 13.54 4.58
CA ARG A 351 0.12 12.92 3.37
C ARG A 351 -0.83 11.84 2.88
N ARG A 352 -1.10 11.84 1.58
CA ARG A 352 -2.00 10.89 0.92
C ARG A 352 -1.40 10.41 -0.39
N MET A 353 -1.66 9.16 -0.75
CA MET A 353 -1.40 8.58 -2.06
C MET A 353 -2.67 7.85 -2.49
N HIS A 354 -3.09 8.06 -3.73
CA HIS A 354 -4.20 7.36 -4.35
C HIS A 354 -3.77 6.82 -5.71
N PHE A 355 -4.08 5.56 -5.95
CA PHE A 355 -3.85 4.88 -7.21
C PHE A 355 -5.12 4.12 -7.60
N ASP A 356 -5.58 4.28 -8.83
CA ASP A 356 -6.83 3.66 -9.34
C ASP A 356 -6.58 2.66 -10.48
N GLY A 357 -5.33 2.22 -10.67
CA GLY A 357 -4.88 1.42 -11.80
C GLY A 357 -4.31 2.27 -12.94
N ALA A 358 -4.85 3.47 -13.16
CA ALA A 358 -4.43 4.35 -14.26
C ALA A 358 -3.58 5.51 -13.76
N THR A 359 -4.13 6.27 -12.82
CA THR A 359 -3.55 7.48 -12.25
C THR A 359 -2.91 7.17 -10.91
N PHE A 360 -1.80 7.83 -10.62
CA PHE A 360 -1.09 7.74 -9.35
C PHE A 360 -0.88 9.14 -8.83
N ILE A 361 -1.58 9.52 -7.77
CA ILE A 361 -1.59 10.89 -7.26
C ILE A 361 -1.14 10.87 -5.81
N VAL A 362 -0.15 11.69 -5.49
CA VAL A 362 0.23 11.98 -4.11
C VAL A 362 -0.21 13.39 -3.75
N ARG A 363 -0.53 13.59 -2.48
CA ARG A 363 -0.89 14.88 -1.91
C ARG A 363 -0.19 15.08 -0.59
N ASN A 364 0.46 16.23 -0.44
CA ASN A 364 1.02 16.69 0.82
C ASN A 364 0.41 18.05 1.16
N ALA A 365 -0.45 18.07 2.19
CA ALA A 365 -1.23 19.24 2.58
C ALA A 365 -2.03 19.83 1.40
N GLY A 366 -1.65 21.01 0.88
CA GLY A 366 -2.30 21.70 -0.24
C GLY A 366 -1.79 21.31 -1.62
N HIS A 367 -0.62 20.66 -1.73
CA HIS A 367 0.02 20.38 -3.01
C HIS A 367 -0.21 18.94 -3.44
N SER A 368 -0.54 18.75 -4.71
CA SER A 368 -0.72 17.41 -5.29
C SER A 368 0.01 17.28 -6.61
N ALA A 369 0.66 16.15 -6.81
CA ALA A 369 1.25 15.79 -8.08
C ALA A 369 1.23 14.28 -8.27
N GLY A 370 1.43 13.82 -9.48
CA GLY A 370 1.27 12.42 -9.81
C GLY A 370 1.59 12.08 -11.25
N PHE A 371 1.33 10.85 -11.61
CA PHE A 371 1.45 10.35 -12.97
C PHE A 371 0.06 10.03 -13.53
N ASP A 372 -0.20 10.45 -14.77
CA ASP A 372 -1.41 10.07 -15.51
C ASP A 372 -1.29 8.67 -16.13
N GLU A 373 -2.31 8.21 -16.88
CA GLU A 373 -2.27 6.90 -17.52
C GLU A 373 -1.13 6.69 -18.53
N LEU A 374 -0.53 7.79 -19.02
CA LEU A 374 0.59 7.80 -19.97
C LEU A 374 1.94 7.99 -19.27
N ASP A 375 1.95 7.92 -17.94
CA ASP A 375 3.13 8.08 -17.11
C ASP A 375 3.77 9.48 -17.18
N ARG A 376 2.95 10.48 -17.51
CA ARG A 376 3.39 11.89 -17.54
C ARG A 376 3.13 12.53 -16.19
N LEU A 377 4.11 13.30 -15.71
CA LEU A 377 3.95 14.07 -14.50
C LEU A 377 2.83 15.11 -14.66
N ARG A 378 1.93 15.17 -13.70
CA ARG A 378 0.88 16.17 -13.54
C ARG A 378 0.99 16.83 -12.18
N VAL A 379 0.82 18.15 -12.16
CA VAL A 379 0.72 18.97 -10.95
C VAL A 379 -0.69 19.56 -10.92
N TYR A 380 -1.34 19.53 -9.76
CA TYR A 380 -2.75 19.92 -9.59
C TYR A 380 -2.92 21.11 -8.67
#